data_AF-A0A7W2YKX7-F1
#
_entry.id   AF-A0A7W2YKX7-F1
#
_cell.length_a   1.000
_cell.length_b   1.000
_cell.length_c   1.000
_cell.angle_alpha   90.00
_cell.angle_beta   90.00
_cell.angle_gamma   90.00
#
_symmetry.space_group_name_H-M   'P 1'
#
loop_
_entity.id
_entity.type
_entity.pdbx_description
1 polymer ?
#
loop_
_entity_poly.entity_id
_entity_poly.type
_entity_poly.pdbx_seq_one_letter_code
_entity_poly.pdbx_strand_id
1 'polypeptide(L)'
;MNIINNNNSPWQNPLIYLLAFSSGFCIMSIELLGGRILAPFFGSSVHIWGSIITVFMLSLSFGYLAGGKLSTKNASLNRYGLIFICAGITILPVAFSSQWLMEAIFLAIEDTRYGSLLASMALFFIPTVILGMISPYSVRLLVTDKDKSGQVAGFLYFVSTLGSALGTIITSFYLVLLFEVNDIIMVCSAVLIFLGVSAMIFNRINQQKQSHNNNALHQQGTAHE
;
A
#
# COMPACT_ATOMS: atom_id res chain seq x y z
N MET A 1 -22.97 -4.68 23.54
CA MET A 1 -21.63 -4.85 24.12
C MET A 1 -21.02 -6.12 23.50
N ASN A 2 -20.52 -6.04 22.26
CA ASN A 2 -19.83 -7.17 21.64
C ASN A 2 -18.34 -7.07 21.98
N ILE A 3 -17.91 -7.85 22.96
CA ILE A 3 -16.49 -8.08 23.23
C ILE A 3 -15.97 -8.87 22.03
N ILE A 4 -15.36 -8.14 21.08
CA ILE A 4 -14.59 -8.76 20.00
C ILE A 4 -13.41 -9.40 20.69
N ASN A 5 -13.52 -10.68 21.00
CA ASN A 5 -12.45 -11.51 21.52
C ASN A 5 -11.44 -11.72 20.40
N ASN A 6 -10.68 -10.67 20.08
CA ASN A 6 -9.64 -10.71 19.08
C ASN A 6 -8.38 -11.26 19.76
N ASN A 7 -8.35 -12.58 19.96
CA ASN A 7 -7.10 -13.30 20.13
C ASN A 7 -6.34 -13.19 18.81
N ASN A 8 -5.72 -12.03 18.60
CA ASN A 8 -4.79 -11.83 17.50
C ASN A 8 -3.73 -12.93 17.64
N SER A 9 -3.60 -13.78 16.62
CA SER A 9 -2.51 -14.74 16.58
C SER A 9 -1.20 -13.98 16.74
N PRO A 10 -0.22 -14.49 17.51
CA PRO A 10 1.04 -13.78 17.77
C PRO A 10 1.77 -13.34 16.47
N TRP A 11 1.43 -13.97 15.35
CA TRP A 11 2.00 -13.72 14.02
C TRP A 11 1.27 -12.65 13.20
N GLN A 12 0.09 -12.17 13.61
CA GLN A 12 -0.67 -11.16 12.85
C GLN A 12 -0.05 -9.75 12.94
N ASN A 13 0.41 -9.34 14.12
CA ASN A 13 1.00 -8.01 14.30
C ASN A 13 2.30 -7.83 13.50
N PRO A 14 3.28 -8.78 13.53
CA PRO A 14 4.48 -8.71 12.71
C PRO A 14 4.18 -8.64 11.21
N LEU A 15 3.17 -9.38 10.74
CA LEU A 15 2.75 -9.36 9.34
C LEU A 15 2.22 -7.98 8.94
N ILE A 16 1.41 -7.32 9.77
CA ILE A 16 0.90 -5.97 9.49
C ILE A 16 2.04 -4.96 9.43
N TYR A 17 3.03 -5.06 10.32
CA TYR A 17 4.23 -4.21 10.27
C TYR A 17 5.07 -4.44 9.01
N LEU A 18 5.27 -5.70 8.60
CA LEU A 18 5.94 -6.03 7.35
C LEU A 18 5.19 -5.45 6.14
N LEU A 19 3.86 -5.59 6.12
CA LEU A 19 3.00 -5.03 5.08
C LEU A 19 3.12 -3.50 5.02
N ALA A 20 3.12 -2.82 6.17
CA ALA A 20 3.31 -1.38 6.25
C ALA A 20 4.68 -0.94 5.74
N PHE A 21 5.75 -1.64 6.15
CA PHE A 21 7.11 -1.41 5.65
C PHE A 21 7.19 -1.52 4.12
N SER A 22 6.72 -2.64 3.56
CA SER A 22 6.75 -2.88 2.12
C SER A 22 5.89 -1.88 1.34
N SER A 23 4.77 -1.43 1.91
CA SER A 23 3.94 -0.40 1.29
C SER A 23 4.67 0.95 1.22
N GLY A 24 5.32 1.38 2.30
CA GLY A 24 6.13 2.62 2.32
C GLY A 24 7.27 2.55 1.32
N PHE A 25 7.97 1.41 1.28
CA PHE A 25 9.01 1.14 0.27
C PHE A 25 8.48 1.31 -1.15
N CYS A 26 7.35 0.67 -1.49
CA CYS A 26 6.79 0.72 -2.85
C CYS A 26 6.29 2.13 -3.21
N ILE A 27 5.60 2.83 -2.29
CA ILE A 27 5.12 4.20 -2.50
C ILE A 27 6.28 5.10 -2.93
N MET A 28 7.36 5.15 -2.14
CA MET A 28 8.49 6.01 -2.43
C MET A 28 9.28 5.58 -3.66
N SER A 29 9.38 4.26 -3.89
CA SER A 29 10.06 3.74 -5.09
C SER A 29 9.34 4.20 -6.36
N ILE A 30 8.02 4.09 -6.40
CA ILE A 30 7.21 4.51 -7.55
C ILE A 30 7.25 6.04 -7.72
N GLU A 31 7.21 6.80 -6.63
CA GLU A 31 7.32 8.27 -6.67
C GLU A 31 8.62 8.72 -7.34
N LEU A 32 9.76 8.14 -6.94
CA LEU A 32 11.07 8.43 -7.53
C LEU A 32 11.14 8.03 -9.01
N LEU A 33 10.59 6.86 -9.34
CA LEU A 33 10.56 6.38 -10.73
C LEU A 33 9.67 7.26 -11.61
N GLY A 34 8.64 7.89 -11.04
CA GLY A 34 7.81 8.86 -11.75
C GLY A 34 8.63 9.98 -12.38
N GLY A 35 9.65 10.48 -11.67
CA GLY A 35 10.57 11.49 -12.22
C GLY A 35 11.29 11.00 -13.47
N ARG A 36 11.67 9.72 -13.52
CA ARG A 36 12.32 9.10 -14.68
C ARG A 36 11.35 8.81 -15.83
N ILE A 37 10.10 8.47 -15.53
CA ILE A 37 9.06 8.28 -16.55
C ILE A 37 8.73 9.59 -17.25
N LEU A 38 8.62 10.68 -16.49
CA LEU A 38 8.23 11.98 -17.02
C LEU A 38 9.41 12.72 -17.69
N ALA A 39 10.65 12.40 -17.33
CA ALA A 39 11.82 13.16 -17.78
C ALA A 39 12.04 13.21 -19.29
N PRO A 40 11.85 12.12 -20.06
CA PRO A 40 12.01 12.16 -21.52
C PRO A 40 11.04 13.11 -22.23
N PHE A 41 9.89 13.43 -21.61
CA PHE A 41 8.84 14.24 -22.21
C PHE A 41 8.88 15.69 -21.74
N PHE A 42 9.00 15.90 -20.42
CA PHE A 42 8.87 17.24 -19.83
C PHE A 42 10.20 17.80 -19.30
N GLY A 43 11.28 17.01 -19.29
CA GLY A 43 12.61 17.38 -18.78
C GLY A 43 12.81 17.08 -17.30
N SER A 44 13.65 17.83 -16.59
CA SER A 44 13.96 17.59 -15.16
C SER A 44 13.82 18.86 -14.31
N SER A 45 12.85 19.70 -14.62
CA SER A 45 12.63 20.97 -13.93
C SER A 45 11.94 20.82 -12.57
N VAL A 46 11.98 21.89 -11.76
CA VAL A 46 11.27 21.97 -10.46
C VAL A 46 9.76 21.76 -10.63
N HIS A 47 9.20 22.09 -11.81
CA HIS A 47 7.79 21.91 -12.09
C HIS A 47 7.37 20.43 -12.10
N ILE A 48 8.24 19.53 -12.55
CA ILE A 48 7.94 18.11 -12.70
C ILE A 48 7.96 17.42 -11.33
N TRP A 49 9.01 17.67 -10.56
CA TRP A 49 9.09 17.20 -9.17
C TRP A 49 7.95 17.78 -8.32
N GLY A 50 7.63 19.07 -8.50
CA GLY A 50 6.49 19.70 -7.86
C GLY A 50 5.16 19.01 -8.20
N SER A 51 4.95 18.66 -9.47
CA SER A 51 3.77 17.92 -9.94
C SER A 51 3.67 16.52 -9.34
N ILE A 52 4.76 15.75 -9.35
CA ILE A 52 4.80 14.39 -8.80
C ILE A 52 4.48 14.42 -7.31
N ILE A 53 5.20 15.24 -6.54
CA ILE A 53 5.00 15.36 -5.08
C ILE A 53 3.57 15.80 -4.77
N THR A 54 3.05 16.79 -5.51
CA THR A 54 1.67 17.28 -5.32
C THR A 54 0.65 16.16 -5.53
N VAL A 55 0.78 15.40 -6.62
CA VAL A 55 -0.13 14.28 -6.92
C VAL A 55 0.00 13.19 -5.87
N PHE A 56 1.21 12.82 -5.45
CA PHE A 56 1.42 11.80 -4.42
C PHE A 56 0.82 12.23 -3.08
N MET A 57 1.12 13.44 -2.60
CA MET A 57 0.56 13.96 -1.35
C MET A 57 -0.96 14.05 -1.38
N LEU A 58 -1.54 14.54 -2.48
CA LEU A 58 -2.98 14.64 -2.65
C LEU A 58 -3.64 13.26 -2.66
N SER A 59 -3.08 12.34 -3.43
CA SER A 59 -3.57 10.95 -3.54
C SER A 59 -3.49 10.22 -2.21
N LEU A 60 -2.36 10.35 -1.51
CA LEU A 60 -2.19 9.79 -0.16
C LEU A 60 -3.22 10.38 0.81
N SER A 61 -3.50 11.68 0.76
CA SER A 61 -4.54 12.32 1.58
C SER A 61 -5.93 11.69 1.35
N PHE A 62 -6.34 11.53 0.08
CA PHE A 62 -7.58 10.83 -0.26
C PHE A 62 -7.56 9.36 0.19
N GLY A 63 -6.43 8.68 0.02
CA GLY A 63 -6.20 7.32 0.49
C GLY A 63 -6.33 7.19 2.00
N TYR A 64 -5.77 8.13 2.77
CA TYR A 64 -5.87 8.16 4.23
C TYR A 64 -7.32 8.30 4.69
N LEU A 65 -8.08 9.21 4.06
CA LEU A 65 -9.49 9.39 4.36
C LEU A 65 -10.31 8.14 4.00
N ALA A 66 -10.12 7.60 2.80
CA ALA A 66 -10.84 6.42 2.31
C ALA A 66 -10.51 5.16 3.14
N GLY A 67 -9.23 4.92 3.41
CA GLY A 67 -8.75 3.80 4.22
C GLY A 67 -9.22 3.89 5.66
N GLY A 68 -9.14 5.08 6.27
CA GLY A 68 -9.68 5.35 7.60
C GLY A 68 -11.17 5.04 7.68
N LYS A 69 -11.97 5.57 6.75
CA LYS A 69 -13.40 5.29 6.68
C LYS A 69 -13.70 3.81 6.44
N LEU A 70 -12.99 3.14 5.53
CA LEU A 70 -13.20 1.72 5.22
C LEU A 70 -12.85 0.82 6.43
N SER A 71 -11.84 1.20 7.21
CA SER A 71 -11.41 0.45 8.39
C SER A 71 -12.44 0.44 9.53
N THR A 72 -13.36 1.41 9.57
CA THR A 72 -14.44 1.44 10.57
C THR A 72 -15.48 0.33 10.38
N LYS A 73 -15.67 -0.14 9.14
CA LYS A 73 -16.71 -1.12 8.76
C LYS A 73 -16.20 -2.55 8.81
N ASN A 74 -15.90 -3.08 10.00
CA ASN A 74 -15.31 -4.42 10.22
C ASN A 74 -13.95 -4.59 9.54
N ALA A 75 -12.92 -4.00 10.15
CA ALA A 75 -11.54 -4.22 9.73
C ALA A 75 -11.21 -5.72 9.74
N SER A 76 -10.67 -6.23 8.63
CA SER A 76 -10.27 -7.62 8.50
C SER A 76 -9.04 -7.75 7.63
N LEU A 77 -8.23 -8.76 7.90
CA LEU A 77 -7.01 -9.03 7.16
C LEU A 77 -7.31 -9.42 5.70
N ASN A 78 -8.51 -9.96 5.41
CA ASN A 78 -8.97 -10.23 4.05
C ASN A 78 -9.17 -8.96 3.22
N ARG A 79 -9.85 -7.94 3.78
CA ARG A 79 -10.03 -6.65 3.11
C ARG A 79 -8.71 -5.90 2.97
N TYR A 80 -7.84 -6.02 3.97
CA TYR A 80 -6.49 -5.49 3.90
C TYR A 80 -5.69 -6.11 2.74
N GLY A 81 -5.74 -7.44 2.60
CA GLY A 81 -5.15 -8.12 1.45
C GLY A 81 -5.74 -7.67 0.10
N LEU A 82 -7.05 -7.40 0.02
CA LEU A 82 -7.67 -6.85 -1.19
C LEU A 82 -7.10 -5.48 -1.54
N ILE A 83 -6.87 -4.59 -0.56
CA ILE A 83 -6.27 -3.28 -0.81
C ILE A 83 -4.88 -3.44 -1.44
N PHE A 84 -4.06 -4.38 -0.95
CA PHE A 84 -2.73 -4.68 -1.50
C PHE A 84 -2.80 -5.22 -2.93
N ILE A 85 -3.69 -6.17 -3.20
CA ILE A 85 -3.87 -6.74 -4.54
C ILE A 85 -4.35 -5.64 -5.51
N CYS A 86 -5.35 -4.85 -5.11
CA CYS A 86 -5.84 -3.74 -5.92
C CYS A 86 -4.72 -2.71 -6.19
N ALA A 87 -3.91 -2.37 -5.18
CA ALA A 87 -2.77 -1.47 -5.36
C ALA A 87 -1.78 -2.04 -6.38
N GLY A 88 -1.39 -3.30 -6.24
CA GLY A 88 -0.49 -3.94 -7.19
C GLY A 88 -1.04 -3.96 -8.62
N ILE A 89 -2.33 -4.29 -8.80
CA ILE A 89 -2.96 -4.31 -10.12
C ILE A 89 -3.04 -2.90 -10.74
N THR A 90 -3.43 -1.88 -9.97
CA THR A 90 -3.55 -0.51 -10.50
C THR A 90 -2.22 0.16 -10.79
N ILE A 91 -1.10 -0.40 -10.30
CA ILE A 91 0.25 0.02 -10.66
C ILE A 91 0.67 -0.53 -12.03
N LEU A 92 0.17 -1.69 -12.47
CA LEU A 92 0.59 -2.32 -13.74
C LEU A 92 0.45 -1.41 -14.98
N PRO A 93 -0.64 -0.62 -15.15
CA PRO A 93 -0.75 0.33 -16.25
C PRO A 93 0.39 1.35 -16.31
N VAL A 94 1.02 1.68 -15.17
CA VAL A 94 2.18 2.58 -15.14
C VAL A 94 3.39 1.96 -15.85
N ALA A 95 3.60 0.64 -15.75
CA ALA A 95 4.70 -0.04 -16.43
C ALA A 95 4.43 -0.23 -17.94
N PHE A 96 3.19 -0.58 -18.32
CA PHE A 96 2.89 -0.96 -19.70
C PHE A 96 2.36 0.17 -20.58
N SER A 97 1.69 1.17 -19.99
CA SER A 97 0.96 2.20 -20.73
C SER A 97 1.52 3.61 -20.53
N SER A 98 2.58 3.77 -19.72
CA SER A 98 3.16 5.09 -19.45
C SER A 98 3.63 5.78 -20.73
N GLN A 99 4.39 5.10 -21.59
CA GLN A 99 4.92 5.72 -22.80
C GLN A 99 3.82 6.29 -23.72
N TRP A 100 2.84 5.47 -24.07
CA TRP A 100 1.71 5.90 -24.90
C TRP A 100 0.92 7.06 -24.27
N LEU A 101 0.66 6.98 -22.96
CA LEU A 101 -0.07 8.02 -22.25
C LEU A 101 0.71 9.34 -22.18
N MET A 102 2.02 9.27 -21.95
CA MET A 102 2.90 10.44 -21.92
C MET A 102 3.00 11.10 -23.28
N GLU A 103 3.15 10.33 -24.36
CA GLU A 103 3.15 10.85 -25.73
C GLU A 103 1.84 11.58 -26.04
N ALA A 104 0.68 10.98 -25.71
CA ALA A 104 -0.62 11.59 -25.94
C ALA A 104 -0.81 12.91 -25.16
N ILE A 105 -0.37 12.96 -23.90
CA ILE A 105 -0.48 14.16 -23.07
C ILE A 105 0.49 15.24 -23.53
N PHE A 106 1.72 14.88 -23.89
CA PHE A 106 2.73 15.82 -24.38
C PHE A 106 2.27 16.51 -25.68
N LEU A 107 1.66 15.76 -26.61
CA LEU A 107 1.09 16.32 -27.84
C LEU A 107 -0.11 17.25 -27.58
N ALA A 108 -0.84 17.05 -26.49
CA ALA A 108 -1.99 17.88 -26.14
C ALA A 108 -1.60 19.13 -25.35
N ILE A 109 -0.58 19.04 -24.49
CA ILE A 109 -0.13 20.11 -23.59
C ILE A 109 1.40 20.13 -23.55
N GLU A 110 1.99 20.98 -24.38
CA GLU A 110 3.45 21.18 -24.43
C GLU A 110 4.00 21.93 -23.20
N ASP A 111 3.15 22.70 -22.50
CA ASP A 111 3.57 23.41 -21.29
C ASP A 111 3.94 22.41 -20.18
N THR A 112 5.23 22.36 -19.86
CA THR A 112 5.80 21.43 -18.88
C THR A 112 5.13 21.47 -17.51
N ARG A 113 4.56 22.60 -17.08
CA ARG A 113 3.89 22.73 -15.77
C ARG A 113 2.58 21.95 -15.75
N TYR A 114 1.73 22.22 -16.73
CA TYR A 114 0.41 21.61 -16.81
C TYR A 114 0.47 20.18 -17.36
N GLY A 115 1.33 19.93 -18.34
CA GLY A 115 1.56 18.61 -18.92
C GLY A 115 2.07 17.60 -17.89
N SER A 116 3.11 17.97 -17.12
CA SER A 116 3.65 17.08 -16.07
C SER A 116 2.66 16.83 -14.92
N LEU A 117 1.84 17.82 -14.58
CA LEU A 117 0.79 17.67 -13.56
C LEU A 117 -0.31 16.71 -14.02
N LEU A 118 -0.81 16.89 -15.25
CA LEU A 118 -1.83 16.01 -15.82
C LEU A 118 -1.30 14.58 -16.01
N ALA A 119 -0.07 14.44 -16.52
CA ALA A 119 0.62 13.17 -16.65
C ALA A 119 0.76 12.44 -15.31
N SER A 120 1.25 13.15 -14.29
CA SER A 120 1.40 12.59 -12.94
C SER A 120 0.05 12.15 -12.37
N MET A 121 -0.98 12.99 -12.54
CA MET A 121 -2.34 12.69 -12.08
C MET A 121 -2.89 11.44 -12.78
N ALA A 122 -2.77 11.36 -14.10
CA ALA A 122 -3.30 10.25 -14.88
C ALA A 122 -2.61 8.90 -14.54
N LEU A 123 -1.29 8.92 -14.30
CA LEU A 123 -0.53 7.71 -13.98
C LEU A 123 -0.65 7.29 -12.52
N PHE A 124 -0.45 8.23 -11.59
CA PHE A 124 -0.17 7.88 -10.20
C PHE A 124 -1.36 8.07 -9.26
N PHE A 125 -2.40 8.81 -9.64
CA PHE A 125 -3.46 9.16 -8.70
C PHE A 125 -4.17 7.93 -8.13
N ILE A 126 -4.73 7.08 -9.00
CA ILE A 126 -5.47 5.88 -8.59
C ILE A 126 -4.61 4.91 -7.77
N PRO A 127 -3.43 4.45 -8.24
CA PRO A 127 -2.61 3.51 -7.46
C PRO A 127 -2.17 4.10 -6.12
N THR A 128 -1.80 5.39 -6.08
CA THR A 128 -1.34 6.03 -4.84
C THR A 128 -2.48 6.27 -3.85
N VAL A 129 -3.71 6.54 -4.31
CA VAL A 129 -4.89 6.57 -3.42
C VAL A 129 -5.07 5.22 -2.73
N ILE A 130 -4.99 4.11 -3.47
CA ILE A 130 -5.18 2.77 -2.91
C ILE A 130 -4.04 2.43 -1.94
N LEU A 131 -2.79 2.74 -2.30
CA LEU A 131 -1.64 2.58 -1.41
C LEU A 131 -1.80 3.42 -0.13
N GLY A 132 -2.30 4.65 -0.23
CA GLY A 132 -2.57 5.51 0.93
C GLY A 132 -3.56 4.90 1.92
N MET A 133 -4.48 4.03 1.48
CA MET A 133 -5.43 3.37 2.38
C MET A 133 -4.77 2.43 3.40
N ILE A 134 -3.54 1.95 3.11
CA ILE A 134 -2.86 0.91 3.88
C ILE A 134 -2.55 1.36 5.32
N SER A 135 -2.05 2.58 5.50
CA SER A 135 -1.60 3.09 6.80
C SER A 135 -2.74 3.17 7.84
N PRO A 136 -3.83 3.92 7.62
CA PRO A 136 -4.92 3.99 8.60
C PRO A 136 -5.63 2.64 8.80
N TYR A 137 -5.67 1.79 7.76
CA TYR A 137 -6.21 0.44 7.90
C TYR A 137 -5.36 -0.43 8.80
N SER A 138 -4.03 -0.33 8.69
CA SER A 138 -3.07 -1.03 9.55
C SER A 138 -3.19 -0.61 11.01
N VAL A 139 -3.31 0.71 11.28
CA VAL A 139 -3.55 1.21 12.64
C VAL A 139 -4.80 0.55 13.21
N ARG A 140 -5.90 0.51 12.43
CA ARG A 140 -7.15 -0.08 12.90
C ARG A 140 -7.05 -1.58 13.19
N LEU A 141 -6.24 -2.33 12.45
CA LEU A 141 -6.02 -3.76 12.70
C LEU A 141 -5.17 -4.03 13.95
N LEU A 142 -4.22 -3.13 14.26
CA LEU A 142 -3.30 -3.29 15.38
C LEU A 142 -3.86 -2.75 16.71
N VAL A 143 -4.70 -1.71 16.67
CA VAL A 143 -5.26 -1.09 17.87
C VAL A 143 -6.31 -2.02 18.50
N THR A 144 -5.91 -2.69 19.58
CA THR A 144 -6.80 -3.52 20.42
C THR A 144 -7.33 -2.73 21.61
N ASP A 145 -6.52 -1.80 22.13
CA ASP A 145 -6.85 -0.93 23.26
C ASP A 145 -6.82 0.54 22.80
N LYS A 146 -7.88 1.28 23.11
CA LYS A 146 -8.02 2.69 22.71
C LYS A 146 -6.96 3.57 23.36
N ASP A 147 -6.53 3.24 24.58
CA ASP A 147 -5.57 4.03 25.35
C ASP A 147 -4.15 3.92 24.77
N LYS A 148 -3.87 2.84 24.01
CA LYS A 148 -2.59 2.63 23.32
C LYS A 148 -2.60 3.00 21.84
N SER A 149 -3.70 3.58 21.36
CA SER A 149 -3.88 3.88 19.93
C SER A 149 -2.79 4.80 19.36
N GLY A 150 -2.38 5.82 20.12
CA GLY A 150 -1.29 6.73 19.73
C GLY A 150 0.06 6.03 19.63
N GLN A 151 0.41 5.15 20.58
CA GLN A 151 1.67 4.40 20.56
C GLN A 151 1.73 3.42 19.38
N VAL A 152 0.64 2.70 19.12
CA VAL A 152 0.53 1.77 17.99
C VAL A 152 0.65 2.51 16.66
N ALA A 153 -0.03 3.65 16.50
CA ALA A 153 0.06 4.48 15.31
C ALA A 153 1.48 5.03 15.11
N GLY A 154 2.12 5.52 16.18
CA GLY A 154 3.48 6.02 16.14
C GLY A 154 4.49 4.96 15.70
N PHE A 155 4.43 3.75 16.26
CA PHE A 155 5.32 2.66 15.87
C PHE A 155 5.06 2.18 14.43
N LEU A 156 3.79 2.14 14.00
CA LEU A 156 3.45 1.84 12.61
C LEU A 156 4.04 2.88 11.65
N TYR A 157 3.92 4.17 11.98
CA TYR A 157 4.51 5.24 11.17
C TYR A 157 6.03 5.16 11.14
N PHE A 158 6.69 4.81 12.25
CA PHE A 158 8.12 4.53 12.26
C PHE A 158 8.48 3.42 11.25
N VAL A 159 7.81 2.27 11.30
CA VAL A 159 8.08 1.14 10.40
C VAL A 159 7.81 1.50 8.93
N SER A 160 6.69 2.16 8.66
CA SER A 160 6.33 2.61 7.31
C SER A 160 7.35 3.63 6.76
N THR A 161 7.72 4.61 7.57
CA THR A 161 8.69 5.65 7.18
C THR A 161 10.09 5.07 6.99
N LEU A 162 10.48 4.08 7.80
CA LEU A 162 11.73 3.36 7.59
C LEU A 162 11.72 2.60 6.24
N GLY A 163 10.60 1.95 5.92
CA GLY A 163 10.39 1.34 4.60
C GLY A 163 10.48 2.35 3.47
N SER A 164 9.84 3.52 3.61
CA SER A 164 9.92 4.64 2.68
C SER A 164 11.36 5.14 2.49
N ALA A 165 12.12 5.33 3.57
CA ALA A 165 13.51 5.79 3.50
C ALA A 165 14.41 4.77 2.79
N LEU A 166 14.26 3.48 3.11
CA LEU A 166 14.98 2.40 2.45
C LEU A 166 14.56 2.26 0.99
N GLY A 167 13.27 2.36 0.67
CA GLY A 167 12.78 2.37 -0.71
C GLY A 167 13.34 3.52 -1.52
N THR A 168 13.42 4.71 -0.93
CA THR A 168 14.02 5.89 -1.55
C THR A 168 15.49 5.64 -1.88
N ILE A 169 16.29 5.23 -0.89
CA ILE A 169 17.74 5.02 -1.07
C ILE A 169 18.01 3.84 -2.01
N ILE A 170 17.38 2.69 -1.78
CA ILE A 170 17.60 1.47 -2.58
C ILE A 170 17.18 1.71 -4.03
N THR A 171 16.04 2.38 -4.27
CA THR A 171 15.60 2.68 -5.62
C THR A 171 16.53 3.65 -6.32
N SER A 172 16.85 4.79 -5.69
CA SER A 172 17.65 5.83 -6.34
C SER A 172 19.13 5.46 -6.53
N PHE A 173 19.72 4.67 -5.63
CA PHE A 173 21.14 4.32 -5.69
C PHE A 173 21.42 2.96 -6.32
N TYR A 174 20.51 1.99 -6.26
CA TYR A 174 20.80 0.61 -6.67
C TYR A 174 19.84 0.10 -7.75
N LEU A 175 18.52 0.09 -7.50
CA LEU A 175 17.58 -0.56 -8.43
C LEU A 175 17.62 0.08 -9.81
N VAL A 176 17.64 1.40 -9.84
CA VAL A 176 17.68 2.19 -11.07
C VAL A 176 19.00 2.05 -11.85
N LEU A 177 20.09 1.61 -11.21
CA LEU A 177 21.35 1.32 -11.89
C LEU A 177 21.37 -0.10 -12.47
N LEU A 178 20.64 -1.02 -11.84
CA LEU A 178 20.69 -2.46 -12.14
C LEU A 178 19.53 -2.92 -13.03
N PHE A 179 18.40 -2.22 -13.03
CA PHE A 179 17.16 -2.64 -13.67
C PHE A 179 16.50 -1.49 -14.44
N GLU A 180 15.66 -1.86 -15.41
CA GLU A 180 14.81 -0.89 -16.10
C GLU A 180 13.67 -0.40 -15.20
N VAL A 181 13.18 0.81 -15.47
CA VAL A 181 12.09 1.42 -14.68
C VAL A 181 10.85 0.53 -14.65
N ASN A 182 10.50 -0.08 -15.79
CA ASN A 182 9.34 -0.96 -15.91
C ASN A 182 9.50 -2.22 -15.06
N ASP A 183 10.70 -2.81 -15.02
CA ASP A 183 10.99 -4.00 -14.20
C ASP A 183 10.82 -3.71 -12.72
N ILE A 184 11.31 -2.56 -12.25
CA ILE A 184 11.19 -2.18 -10.84
C ILE A 184 9.71 -2.01 -10.46
N ILE A 185 8.92 -1.40 -11.33
CA ILE A 185 7.47 -1.21 -11.13
C ILE A 185 6.74 -2.57 -11.13
N MET A 186 7.10 -3.47 -12.04
CA MET A 186 6.55 -4.83 -12.07
C MET A 186 6.89 -5.61 -10.80
N VAL A 187 8.11 -5.49 -10.29
CA VAL A 187 8.53 -6.11 -9.02
C VAL A 187 7.74 -5.52 -7.85
N CYS A 188 7.59 -4.20 -7.77
CA CYS A 188 6.75 -3.56 -6.74
C CYS A 188 5.31 -4.07 -6.79
N SER A 189 4.72 -4.16 -7.99
CA SER A 189 3.38 -4.72 -8.20
C SER A 189 3.28 -6.17 -7.73
N ALA A 190 4.22 -7.02 -8.15
CA ALA A 190 4.25 -8.43 -7.77
C ALA A 190 4.40 -8.62 -6.26
N VAL A 191 5.27 -7.83 -5.61
CA VAL A 191 5.46 -7.83 -4.15
C VAL A 191 4.15 -7.45 -3.45
N LEU A 192 3.47 -6.39 -3.90
CA LEU A 192 2.19 -5.97 -3.30
C LEU A 192 1.11 -7.05 -3.45
N ILE A 193 0.98 -7.65 -4.63
CA ILE A 193 0.01 -8.73 -4.87
C ILE A 193 0.33 -9.95 -3.99
N PHE A 194 1.59 -10.37 -3.96
CA PHE A 194 2.05 -11.50 -3.14
C PHE A 194 1.77 -11.28 -1.65
N LEU A 195 2.07 -10.08 -1.15
CA LEU A 195 1.78 -9.65 0.20
C LEU A 195 0.28 -9.60 0.52
N GLY A 196 -0.54 -9.16 -0.45
CA GLY A 196 -2.00 -9.18 -0.30
C GLY A 196 -2.57 -10.59 -0.23
N VAL A 197 -2.07 -11.50 -1.08
CA VAL A 197 -2.45 -12.93 -1.07
C VAL A 197 -2.02 -13.60 0.23
N SER A 198 -0.79 -13.35 0.70
CA SER A 198 -0.31 -13.92 1.97
C SER A 198 -1.16 -13.46 3.15
N ALA A 199 -1.55 -12.17 3.21
CA ALA A 199 -2.46 -11.65 4.23
C ALA A 199 -3.83 -12.37 4.23
N MET A 200 -4.39 -12.68 3.05
CA MET A 200 -5.64 -13.45 2.95
C MET A 200 -5.49 -14.91 3.38
N ILE A 201 -4.39 -15.56 3.00
CA ILE A 201 -4.12 -16.95 3.38
C ILE A 201 -3.97 -17.06 4.90
N PHE A 202 -3.21 -16.16 5.51
CA PHE A 202 -3.08 -16.09 6.97
C PHE A 202 -4.44 -15.89 7.67
N ASN A 203 -5.32 -15.07 7.09
CA ASN A 203 -6.67 -14.89 7.61
C ASN A 203 -7.48 -16.21 7.61
N ARG A 204 -7.43 -16.96 6.50
CA ARG A 204 -8.16 -18.24 6.37
C ARG A 204 -7.64 -19.29 7.34
N ILE A 205 -6.33 -19.41 7.50
CA ILE A 205 -5.71 -20.37 8.43
C ILE A 205 -6.14 -20.07 9.87
N ASN A 206 -6.18 -18.78 10.25
CA ASN A 206 -6.55 -18.39 11.60
C ASN A 206 -8.05 -18.66 11.90
N GLN A 207 -8.92 -18.45 10.90
CA GLN A 207 -10.35 -18.77 11.01
C GLN A 207 -10.61 -20.28 11.13
N GLN A 208 -9.89 -21.12 10.38
CA GLN A 208 -10.01 -22.58 10.47
C GLN A 208 -9.58 -23.12 11.84
N LYS A 209 -8.46 -22.62 12.40
CA LYS A 209 -8.02 -23.01 13.75
C LYS A 209 -9.06 -22.68 14.82
N GLN A 210 -9.69 -21.50 14.74
CA GLN A 210 -10.73 -21.11 15.69
C GLN A 210 -12.00 -21.99 15.58
N SER A 211 -12.42 -22.33 14.36
CA SER A 211 -13.57 -23.24 14.15
C SER A 211 -13.30 -24.65 14.69
N HIS A 212 -12.10 -25.19 14.49
CA HIS A 212 -11.74 -26.52 14.98
C HIS A 212 -11.68 -26.58 16.51
N ASN A 213 -11.15 -25.53 17.15
CA ASN A 213 -11.05 -25.47 18.62
C ASN A 213 -12.42 -25.32 19.30
N ASN A 214 -13.34 -24.54 18.72
CA ASN A 214 -14.70 -24.42 19.26
C ASN A 214 -15.49 -25.73 19.14
N ASN A 215 -15.33 -26.47 18.05
CA ASN A 215 -15.99 -27.77 17.88
C ASN A 215 -15.45 -28.82 18.88
N ALA A 216 -14.14 -28.81 19.15
CA ALA A 216 -13.53 -29.70 20.15
C ALA A 216 -14.02 -29.43 21.59
N LEU A 217 -14.19 -28.16 21.95
CA LEU A 217 -14.72 -27.75 23.26
C LEU A 217 -16.21 -28.14 23.43
N HIS A 218 -17.02 -28.00 22.36
CA HIS A 218 -18.41 -28.44 22.39
C HIS A 218 -18.54 -29.96 22.56
N GLN A 219 -17.68 -30.75 21.90
CA GLN A 219 -17.68 -32.21 22.06
C GLN A 219 -17.26 -32.69 23.46
N GLN A 220 -16.35 -31.97 24.13
CA GLN A 220 -15.98 -32.27 25.52
C GLN A 220 -17.08 -31.90 26.52
N GLY A 221 -17.82 -30.82 26.28
CA GLY A 221 -18.93 -30.40 27.15
C GLY A 221 -20.10 -31.40 27.16
N THR A 222 -20.41 -32.00 26.01
CA THR A 222 -21.51 -32.96 25.84
C THR A 222 -21.18 -34.38 26.32
N ALA A 223 -19.91 -34.70 26.60
CA ALA A 223 -19.49 -36.03 27.06
C ALA A 223 -19.51 -36.19 28.59
N HIS A 224 -19.80 -35.10 29.31
CA HIS A 224 -19.85 -35.05 30.78
C HIS A 224 -21.26 -34.79 31.34
N GLU A 225 -22.29 -34.75 30.48
CA GLU A 225 -23.72 -34.83 30.85
C GLU A 225 -24.25 -36.24 30.58
#